data_AF-A0A7T8HLT0-F1
#
_entry.id   AF-A0A7T8HLT0-F1
#
_cell.length_a   1.000
_cell.length_b   1.000
_cell.length_c   1.000
_cell.angle_alpha   90.00
_cell.angle_beta   90.00
_cell.angle_gamma   90.00
#
_symmetry.space_group_name_H-M   'P 1'
#
loop_
_entity.id
_entity.type
_entity.pdbx_description
1 polymer ?
#
loop_
_entity_poly.entity_id
_entity_poly.type
_entity_poly.pdbx_seq_one_letter_code
_entity_poly.pdbx_strand_id
1 'polypeptide(L)' 'MVVSGLPVKNGLNHAREIARMSLRLLEAVKTFKIRHRPLAQMELRIGLHT' A
#
# COMPACT_ATOMS: atom_id res chain seq x y z
N MET A 1 -0.69 9.17 1.76
CA MET A 1 0.71 8.96 2.20
C MET A 1 0.67 8.24 3.54
N VAL A 2 1.55 7.27 3.77
CA VAL A 2 1.60 6.47 5.00
C VAL A 2 3.05 6.39 5.46
N VAL A 3 3.25 6.34 6.78
CA VAL A 3 4.57 6.22 7.42
C VAL A 3 4.44 5.23 8.58
N SER A 4 5.55 4.58 8.91
CA SER A 4 5.69 3.62 10.00
C SER A 4 6.76 4.13 10.97
N GLY A 5 6.66 3.79 12.25
CA GLY A 5 7.62 4.28 13.26
C GLY A 5 7.41 5.74 13.69
N LEU A 6 6.22 6.30 13.46
CA LEU A 6 5.81 7.60 13.98
C LEU A 6 4.42 7.53 14.64
N PRO A 7 4.19 8.28 15.74
CA PRO A 7 5.18 9.13 16.42
C PRO A 7 6.21 8.33 17.24
N VAL A 8 5.93 7.05 17.51
CA VAL A 8 6.81 6.16 18.26
C VAL A 8 7.71 5.38 17.31
N LYS A 9 9.03 5.48 17.52
CA LYS A 9 10.03 4.75 16.72
C LYS A 9 9.82 3.24 16.86
N ASN A 10 9.88 2.53 15.74
CA ASN A 10 9.79 1.07 15.68
C ASN A 10 11.09 0.39 15.21
N GLY A 11 12.24 1.08 15.36
CA GLY A 11 13.55 0.57 14.96
C GLY A 11 13.68 0.40 13.45
N LEU A 12 14.28 -0.71 13.00
CA LEU A 12 14.50 -1.03 11.59
C LEU A 12 13.27 -1.66 10.90
N ASN A 13 12.09 -1.58 11.54
CA ASN A 13 10.89 -2.22 11.03
C ASN A 13 10.15 -1.38 9.97
N HIS A 14 10.47 -0.08 9.83
CA HIS A 14 9.82 0.82 8.88
C HIS A 14 9.73 0.23 7.47
N ALA A 15 10.88 -0.14 6.88
CA ALA A 15 10.94 -0.70 5.52
C ALA A 15 10.05 -1.94 5.36
N ARG A 16 10.08 -2.83 6.37
CA ARG A 16 9.31 -4.08 6.36
C ARG A 16 7.81 -3.82 6.43
N GLU A 17 7.37 -2.92 7.30
CA GLU A 17 5.96 -2.58 7.48
C GLU A 17 5.38 -1.91 6.23
N ILE A 18 6.07 -0.91 5.68
CA ILE A 18 5.62 -0.23 4.46
C ILE A 18 5.62 -1.19 3.26
N ALA A 19 6.65 -2.04 3.11
CA ALA A 19 6.67 -3.05 2.04
C ALA A 19 5.51 -4.05 2.15
N ARG A 20 5.24 -4.57 3.37
CA ARG A 20 4.11 -5.50 3.60
C ARG A 20 2.76 -4.84 3.32
N MET A 21 2.55 -3.62 3.80
CA MET A 21 1.33 -2.85 3.50
C MET A 21 1.16 -2.69 1.98
N SER A 22 2.24 -2.36 1.27
CA SER A 22 2.21 -2.16 -0.18
C SER A 22 1.78 -3.41 -0.94
N LEU A 23 2.31 -4.58 -0.55
CA LEU A 23 1.90 -5.86 -1.13
C LEU A 23 0.43 -6.18 -0.86
N ARG A 24 -0.07 -5.91 0.37
CA ARG A 24 -1.48 -6.08 0.72
C ARG A 24 -2.40 -5.17 -0.10
N LEU A 25 -1.98 -3.93 -0.36
CA LEU A 25 -2.74 -3.00 -1.20
C LEU A 25 -2.79 -3.46 -2.66
N LEU A 26 -1.66 -3.93 -3.21
CA LEU A 26 -1.63 -4.50 -4.56
C LEU A 26 -2.57 -5.71 -4.69
N GLU A 27 -2.62 -6.57 -3.66
CA GLU A 27 -3.54 -7.71 -3.64
C GLU A 27 -5.01 -7.26 -3.57
N ALA A 28 -5.32 -6.29 -2.69
CA ALA A 28 -6.68 -5.75 -2.56
C ALA A 28 -7.19 -5.09 -3.85
N VAL A 29 -6.31 -4.42 -4.60
CA VAL A 29 -6.67 -3.75 -5.86
C VAL A 29 -7.10 -4.75 -6.94
N LYS A 30 -6.65 -6.01 -6.90
CA LYS A 30 -7.04 -7.04 -7.88
C LYS A 30 -8.54 -7.33 -7.88
N THR A 31 -9.18 -7.27 -6.71
CA THR A 31 -10.61 -7.58 -6.55
C THR A 31 -11.47 -6.32 -6.44
N PHE A 32 -10.85 -5.16 -6.26
CA PHE A 32 -11.56 -3.89 -6.19
C PHE A 32 -12.23 -3.54 -7.53
N LYS A 33 -13.50 -3.12 -7.47
CA LYS A 33 -14.27 -2.70 -8.63
C LYS A 33 -14.54 -1.20 -8.58
N ILE A 34 -14.18 -0.50 -9.65
CA ILE A 34 -14.46 0.93 -9.80
C ILE A 34 -15.95 1.10 -10.07
N ARG A 35 -16.70 1.70 -9.13
CA ARG A 35 -18.16 1.82 -9.20
C ARG A 35 -18.68 2.39 -10.53
N HIS A 36 -18.02 3.40 -11.08
CA HIS A 36 -18.40 4.07 -12.31
C HIS A 36 -17.71 3.51 -13.57
N ARG A 37 -16.81 2.52 -13.42
CA ARG A 37 -16.10 1.83 -14.51
C ARG A 37 -15.93 0.34 -14.15
N PRO A 38 -17.02 -0.45 -14.06
CA PRO A 38 -16.98 -1.81 -13.52
C PRO A 38 -16.15 -2.80 -14.37
N LEU A 39 -15.95 -2.49 -15.65
CA LEU A 39 -15.15 -3.27 -16.59
C LEU A 39 -13.66 -2.92 -16.55
N ALA A 40 -13.29 -1.80 -15.92
CA ALA A 40 -11.90 -1.39 -15.80
C ALA A 40 -11.25 -2.00 -14.55
N GLN A 41 -10.01 -2.48 -14.69
CA GLN A 41 -9.18 -2.89 -13.56
C GLN A 41 -8.57 -1.63 -12.92
N MET A 42 -8.65 -1.52 -11.60
CA MET A 42 -7.93 -0.46 -10.89
C MET A 42 -6.42 -0.74 -10.96
N GLU A 43 -5.64 0.26 -11.34
CA GLU A 43 -4.18 0.21 -11.36
C GLU A 43 -3.63 1.00 -10.17
N LEU A 44 -2.58 0.47 -9.53
CA LEU A 44 -1.94 1.09 -8.38
C LEU A 44 -0.42 1.08 -8.56
N ARG A 45 0.19 2.26 -8.46
CA ARG A 45 1.63 2.45 -8.40
C ARG A 45 2.03 2.87 -6.99
N ILE A 46 3.03 2.21 -6.44
CA ILE A 46 3.54 2.48 -5.09
C ILE A 46 5.02 2.82 -5.18
N GLY A 47 5.42 3.96 -4.58
CA GLY A 47 6.82 4.34 -4.37
C GLY A 47 7.20 4.12 -2.92
N LEU A 48 8.42 3.64 -2.69
CA LEU A 48 8.96 3.31 -1.37
C LEU A 48 10.29 4.02 -1.18
N HIS A 49 10.48 4.62 0.01
CA HIS A 49 11.74 5.18 0.48
C HIS A 49 11.81 4.96 2.00
N THR A 50 13.03 4.95 2.54
CA THR A 50 13.33 4.71 3.96
C THR A 50 14.19 5.82 4.49
#